data_AF-A0A094BIY3-F1
#
_entry.id   AF-A0A094BIY3-F1
#
_cell.length_a   1.000
_cell.length_b   1.000
_cell.length_c   1.000
_cell.angle_alpha   90.00
_cell.angle_beta   90.00
_cell.angle_gamma   90.00
#
_symmetry.space_group_name_H-M   'P 1'
#
loop_
_entity.id
_entity.type
_entity.pdbx_description
1 polymer ?
#
loop_
_entity_poly.entity_id
_entity_poly.type
_entity_poly.pdbx_seq_one_letter_code
_entity_poly.pdbx_strand_id
1 'polypeptide(L)'
;MLGGAAQGSFKVLDGEKGEFERYYKLLYDFIRSHHLDGLDLDVEEKMSLSGVIRLIDRLRSDFGRRFIITLAPVATALATRDPRANLSGFDYADLEAERGGEIAWYNAQFYCGWGDVRSPAGYLRLVMGDGGRGWDPRKVVMGVVTNQGNGSGFVEMGVLAETLMGVSEWLGTGWGGVMGWEYFNAGPGGSESPWEWAEMVGGLLGSTREKGIGGVDGSAGKTEVEGNTDGTVDGNGEAAEKPAGFEYFTDSSDA
;
A
#
# COMPACT_ATOMS: atom_id res chain seq x y z
N MET A 1 -7.65 3.68 1.47
CA MET A 1 -7.87 2.41 2.17
C MET A 1 -9.20 2.50 2.91
N LEU A 2 -10.00 1.44 2.88
CA LEU A 2 -11.24 1.29 3.67
C LEU A 2 -11.03 0.17 4.70
N GLY A 3 -11.46 0.41 5.95
CA GLY A 3 -11.39 -0.57 7.03
C GLY A 3 -10.09 -0.49 7.82
N GLY A 4 -9.31 -1.57 7.79
CA GLY A 4 -8.15 -1.80 8.64
C GLY A 4 -8.51 -2.24 10.04
N ALA A 5 -7.55 -2.11 10.97
CA ALA A 5 -7.65 -2.60 12.35
C ALA A 5 -8.90 -2.10 13.11
N ALA A 6 -9.40 -0.91 12.78
CA ALA A 6 -10.65 -0.39 13.35
C ALA A 6 -11.87 -1.06 12.69
N GLN A 7 -12.35 -2.13 13.32
CA GLN A 7 -13.44 -2.96 12.80
C GLN A 7 -14.78 -2.21 12.72
N GLY A 8 -15.63 -2.67 11.79
CA GLY A 8 -17.04 -2.27 11.65
C GLY A 8 -17.43 -1.93 10.22
N SER A 9 -16.47 -1.55 9.38
CA SER A 9 -16.71 -1.16 7.99
C SER A 9 -17.26 -2.32 7.16
N PHE A 10 -16.63 -3.49 7.24
CA PHE A 10 -17.04 -4.63 6.45
C PHE A 10 -18.24 -5.34 7.05
N LYS A 11 -18.44 -5.30 8.37
CA LYS A 11 -19.65 -5.80 9.01
C LYS A 11 -20.92 -5.16 8.44
N VAL A 12 -20.94 -3.83 8.29
CA VAL A 12 -22.12 -3.13 7.74
C VAL A 12 -22.25 -3.29 6.22
N LEU A 13 -21.15 -3.55 5.51
CA LEU A 13 -21.14 -3.86 4.08
C LEU A 13 -21.45 -5.33 3.76
N ASP A 14 -21.40 -6.21 4.77
CA ASP A 14 -21.81 -7.62 4.67
C ASP A 14 -23.28 -7.84 5.06
N GLY A 15 -23.96 -6.79 5.53
CA GLY A 15 -25.36 -6.85 5.95
C GLY A 15 -26.37 -7.13 4.81
N GLU A 16 -27.64 -7.11 5.18
CA GLU A 16 -28.76 -7.25 4.24
C GLU A 16 -28.75 -6.13 3.19
N LYS A 17 -29.43 -6.35 2.05
CA LYS A 17 -29.41 -5.40 0.91
C LYS A 17 -29.68 -3.94 1.33
N GLY A 18 -30.69 -3.71 2.17
CA GLY A 18 -31.04 -2.35 2.61
C GLY A 18 -29.99 -1.68 3.49
N GLU A 19 -29.25 -2.47 4.29
CA GLU A 19 -28.13 -1.97 5.09
C GLU A 19 -26.92 -1.69 4.21
N PHE A 20 -26.58 -2.64 3.32
CA PHE A 20 -25.52 -2.47 2.33
C PHE A 20 -25.70 -1.18 1.54
N GLU A 21 -26.88 -0.93 0.94
CA GLU A 21 -27.11 0.28 0.15
C GLU A 21 -26.94 1.58 0.96
N ARG A 22 -27.34 1.57 2.24
CA ARG A 22 -27.22 2.74 3.12
C ARG A 22 -25.76 3.11 3.34
N TYR A 23 -24.92 2.15 3.70
CA TYR A 23 -23.52 2.41 4.02
C TYR A 23 -22.65 2.50 2.77
N TYR A 24 -22.91 1.69 1.75
CA TYR A 24 -22.23 1.78 0.46
C TYR A 24 -22.46 3.15 -0.19
N LYS A 25 -23.66 3.75 -0.05
CA LYS A 25 -23.90 5.10 -0.57
C LYS A 25 -22.96 6.15 0.03
N LEU A 26 -22.65 6.07 1.33
CA LEU A 26 -21.72 6.98 1.98
C LEU A 26 -20.31 6.84 1.40
N LEU A 27 -19.87 5.59 1.19
CA LEU A 27 -18.59 5.28 0.55
C LEU A 27 -18.56 5.78 -0.91
N TYR A 28 -19.62 5.54 -1.68
CA TYR A 28 -19.75 5.98 -3.06
C TYR A 28 -19.64 7.51 -3.17
N ASP A 29 -20.38 8.25 -2.34
CA ASP A 29 -20.36 9.70 -2.32
C ASP A 29 -18.96 10.22 -1.94
N PHE A 30 -18.28 9.57 -1.01
CA PHE A 30 -16.91 9.90 -0.60
C PHE A 30 -15.90 9.70 -1.75
N ILE A 31 -15.88 8.51 -2.37
CA ILE A 31 -15.00 8.20 -3.50
C ILE A 31 -15.19 9.23 -4.62
N ARG A 32 -16.44 9.55 -4.94
CA ARG A 32 -16.77 10.50 -6.00
C ARG A 32 -16.37 11.93 -5.66
N SER A 33 -16.63 12.37 -4.43
CA SER A 33 -16.35 13.75 -3.99
C SER A 33 -14.86 14.04 -3.90
N HIS A 34 -14.05 13.01 -3.59
CA HIS A 34 -12.60 13.12 -3.49
C HIS A 34 -11.85 12.64 -4.74
N HIS A 35 -12.58 12.22 -5.79
CA HIS A 35 -11.99 11.76 -7.05
C HIS A 35 -10.92 10.68 -6.88
N LEU A 36 -11.18 9.70 -6.01
CA LEU A 36 -10.22 8.62 -5.78
C LEU A 36 -10.11 7.75 -7.03
N ASP A 37 -8.88 7.42 -7.44
CA ASP A 37 -8.61 6.51 -8.57
C ASP A 37 -8.88 5.04 -8.23
N GLY A 38 -8.96 4.72 -6.95
CA GLY A 38 -9.16 3.37 -6.46
C GLY A 38 -9.42 3.27 -4.97
N LEU A 39 -9.64 2.04 -4.52
CA LEU A 39 -9.86 1.72 -3.13
C LEU A 39 -9.16 0.41 -2.78
N ASP A 40 -8.33 0.46 -1.74
CA ASP A 40 -7.80 -0.71 -1.06
C ASP A 40 -8.79 -1.16 0.02
N LEU A 41 -9.24 -2.42 -0.08
CA LEU A 41 -10.14 -3.06 0.87
C LEU A 41 -9.30 -3.83 1.90
N ASP A 42 -8.99 -3.17 3.00
CA ASP A 42 -8.17 -3.72 4.08
C ASP A 42 -9.05 -4.44 5.11
N VAL A 43 -9.45 -5.67 4.77
CA VAL A 43 -10.45 -6.45 5.53
C VAL A 43 -9.81 -7.13 6.74
N GLU A 44 -9.75 -6.44 7.87
CA GLU A 44 -9.24 -6.96 9.17
C GLU A 44 -10.36 -7.35 10.17
N GLU A 45 -11.51 -7.76 9.63
CA GLU A 45 -12.63 -8.32 10.35
C GLU A 45 -13.31 -9.42 9.51
N LYS A 46 -14.09 -10.31 10.13
CA LYS A 46 -14.76 -11.38 9.38
C LYS A 46 -15.82 -10.81 8.43
N MET A 47 -15.65 -11.07 7.14
CA MET A 47 -16.60 -10.74 6.08
C MET A 47 -16.92 -12.00 5.27
N SER A 48 -18.17 -12.16 4.83
CA SER A 48 -18.55 -13.26 3.94
C SER A 48 -17.91 -13.11 2.54
N LEU A 49 -17.65 -14.24 1.87
CA LEU A 49 -17.17 -14.22 0.48
C LEU A 49 -18.19 -13.52 -0.44
N SER A 50 -19.48 -13.78 -0.23
CA SER A 50 -20.57 -13.11 -0.96
C SER A 50 -20.59 -11.58 -0.74
N GLY A 51 -20.24 -11.13 0.46
CA GLY A 51 -20.21 -9.71 0.80
C GLY A 51 -19.09 -8.98 0.09
N VAL A 52 -17.86 -9.52 0.14
CA VAL A 52 -16.71 -8.91 -0.55
C VAL A 52 -16.90 -8.95 -2.07
N ILE A 53 -17.45 -10.04 -2.62
CA ILE A 53 -17.80 -10.12 -4.05
C ILE A 53 -18.83 -9.04 -4.41
N ARG A 54 -19.89 -8.89 -3.61
CA ARG A 54 -20.91 -7.85 -3.84
C ARG A 54 -20.31 -6.45 -3.81
N LEU A 55 -19.38 -6.18 -2.89
CA LEU A 55 -18.70 -4.88 -2.80
C LEU A 55 -17.83 -4.63 -4.04
N ILE A 56 -17.02 -5.60 -4.45
CA ILE A 56 -16.17 -5.51 -5.66
C ILE A 56 -17.02 -5.29 -6.91
N ASP A 57 -18.07 -6.10 -7.10
CA ASP A 57 -18.98 -5.99 -8.24
C ASP A 57 -19.65 -4.62 -8.30
N ARG A 58 -20.05 -4.10 -7.13
CA ARG A 58 -20.71 -2.79 -7.05
C ARG A 58 -19.74 -1.64 -7.33
N LEU A 59 -18.53 -1.66 -6.76
CA LEU A 59 -17.48 -0.69 -7.08
C LEU A 59 -17.16 -0.70 -8.57
N ARG A 60 -17.02 -1.89 -9.17
CA ARG A 60 -16.71 -2.04 -10.58
C ARG A 60 -17.83 -1.52 -11.48
N SER A 61 -19.09 -1.80 -11.14
CA SER A 61 -20.26 -1.28 -11.84
C SER A 61 -20.31 0.26 -11.82
N ASP A 62 -20.03 0.86 -10.66
CA ASP A 62 -20.25 2.28 -10.43
C ASP A 62 -19.08 3.17 -10.90
N PHE A 63 -17.84 2.67 -10.83
CA PHE A 63 -16.62 3.42 -11.16
C PHE A 63 -15.89 2.92 -12.42
N GLY A 64 -16.33 1.77 -12.99
CA GLY A 64 -15.82 1.21 -14.23
C GLY A 64 -14.45 0.52 -14.10
N ARG A 65 -13.96 -0.06 -15.20
CA ARG A 65 -12.75 -0.91 -15.24
C ARG A 65 -11.43 -0.22 -14.88
N ARG A 66 -11.38 1.12 -14.89
CA ARG A 66 -10.18 1.89 -14.53
C ARG A 66 -10.04 2.12 -13.03
N PHE A 67 -11.12 1.97 -12.27
CA PHE A 67 -11.06 2.11 -10.82
C PHE A 67 -10.20 1.01 -10.22
N ILE A 68 -9.14 1.36 -9.51
CA ILE A 68 -8.20 0.39 -8.95
C ILE A 68 -8.85 -0.24 -7.72
N ILE A 69 -8.93 -1.56 -7.68
CA ILE A 69 -9.42 -2.30 -6.52
C ILE A 69 -8.28 -3.21 -6.08
N THR A 70 -7.84 -3.03 -4.83
CA THR A 70 -6.84 -3.86 -4.19
C THR A 70 -7.38 -4.38 -2.87
N LEU A 71 -6.72 -5.39 -2.32
CA LEU A 71 -6.98 -5.87 -0.97
C LEU A 71 -5.65 -5.97 -0.21
N ALA A 72 -5.69 -5.95 1.12
CA ALA A 72 -4.51 -6.07 1.96
C ALA A 72 -4.51 -7.35 2.82
N PRO A 73 -4.46 -8.55 2.21
CA PRO A 73 -4.40 -9.79 2.97
C PRO A 73 -3.16 -9.85 3.85
N VAL A 74 -3.29 -10.39 5.05
CA VAL A 74 -2.12 -10.90 5.78
C VAL A 74 -1.43 -12.00 4.95
N ALA A 75 -0.10 -12.04 4.88
CA ALA A 75 0.59 -12.89 3.89
C ALA A 75 0.29 -14.39 4.06
N THR A 76 0.04 -14.86 5.28
CA THR A 76 -0.43 -16.22 5.55
C THR A 76 -1.79 -16.54 4.92
N ALA A 77 -2.69 -15.55 4.74
CA ALA A 77 -3.99 -15.76 4.11
C ALA A 77 -3.87 -16.10 2.61
N LEU A 78 -2.73 -15.75 1.99
CA LEU A 78 -2.39 -16.17 0.64
C LEU A 78 -1.60 -17.49 0.63
N ALA A 79 -0.83 -17.76 1.69
CA ALA A 79 0.04 -18.94 1.77
C ALA A 79 -0.68 -20.24 2.14
N THR A 80 -1.83 -20.16 2.80
CA THR A 80 -2.61 -21.31 3.25
C THR A 80 -4.11 -21.02 3.21
N ARG A 81 -4.91 -22.09 3.26
CA ARG A 81 -6.38 -22.04 3.36
C ARG A 81 -6.88 -22.24 4.79
N ASP A 82 -5.99 -22.17 5.78
CA ASP A 82 -6.37 -22.23 7.21
C ASP A 82 -7.06 -20.92 7.61
N PRO A 83 -8.35 -20.94 8.01
CA PRO A 83 -9.06 -19.72 8.40
C PRO A 83 -8.47 -19.01 9.61
N ARG A 84 -7.63 -19.68 10.42
CA ARG A 84 -6.94 -19.06 11.57
C ARG A 84 -5.74 -18.22 11.15
N ALA A 85 -5.27 -18.39 9.92
CA ALA A 85 -4.13 -17.69 9.35
C ALA A 85 -4.56 -16.47 8.51
N ASN A 86 -5.77 -15.96 8.77
CA ASN A 86 -6.45 -14.94 7.97
C ASN A 86 -7.35 -14.07 8.88
N LEU A 87 -7.37 -12.75 8.64
CA LEU A 87 -8.22 -11.80 9.37
C LEU A 87 -9.60 -11.62 8.71
N SER A 88 -9.68 -11.80 7.39
CA SER A 88 -10.81 -11.32 6.57
C SER A 88 -12.04 -12.25 6.58
N GLY A 89 -11.92 -13.45 7.12
CA GLY A 89 -13.00 -14.46 7.16
C GLY A 89 -13.17 -15.25 5.86
N PHE A 90 -13.31 -14.57 4.71
CA PHE A 90 -13.37 -15.23 3.39
C PHE A 90 -11.99 -15.76 2.95
N ASP A 91 -11.98 -16.78 2.10
CA ASP A 91 -10.76 -17.37 1.52
C ASP A 91 -10.31 -16.57 0.28
N TYR A 92 -9.05 -16.12 0.27
CA TYR A 92 -8.52 -15.30 -0.82
C TYR A 92 -8.34 -16.08 -2.12
N ALA A 93 -8.08 -17.39 -2.09
CA ALA A 93 -7.99 -18.21 -3.30
C ALA A 93 -9.36 -18.37 -3.96
N ASP A 94 -10.43 -18.51 -3.16
CA ASP A 94 -11.79 -18.52 -3.70
C ASP A 94 -12.16 -17.14 -4.27
N LEU A 95 -11.78 -16.05 -3.60
CA LEU A 95 -11.97 -14.70 -4.12
C LEU A 95 -11.22 -14.47 -5.44
N GLU A 96 -9.97 -14.90 -5.55
CA GLU A 96 -9.18 -14.82 -6.79
C GLU A 96 -9.83 -15.63 -7.92
N ALA A 97 -10.34 -16.83 -7.62
CA ALA A 97 -11.04 -17.65 -8.60
C ALA A 97 -12.32 -16.99 -9.13
N GLU A 98 -13.08 -16.31 -8.26
CA GLU A 98 -14.36 -15.69 -8.60
C GLU A 98 -14.20 -14.29 -9.23
N ARG A 99 -13.26 -13.48 -8.74
CA ARG A 99 -13.14 -12.04 -9.06
C ARG A 99 -11.70 -11.57 -9.28
N GLY A 100 -10.73 -12.45 -9.45
CA GLY A 100 -9.34 -12.07 -9.67
C GLY A 100 -9.12 -11.16 -10.88
N GLY A 101 -9.95 -11.26 -11.91
CA GLY A 101 -9.90 -10.36 -13.08
C GLY A 101 -10.36 -8.92 -12.80
N GLU A 102 -10.98 -8.68 -11.66
CA GLU A 102 -11.46 -7.37 -11.21
C GLU A 102 -10.58 -6.77 -10.10
N ILE A 103 -9.60 -7.53 -9.59
CA ILE A 103 -8.64 -7.12 -8.55
C ILE A 103 -7.30 -6.84 -9.20
N ALA A 104 -6.75 -5.65 -8.96
CA ALA A 104 -5.49 -5.23 -9.55
C ALA A 104 -4.29 -5.97 -8.94
N TRP A 105 -4.18 -5.96 -7.61
CA TRP A 105 -3.18 -6.69 -6.84
C TRP A 105 -3.58 -6.81 -5.36
N TYR A 106 -2.75 -7.50 -4.59
CA TYR A 106 -2.85 -7.75 -3.16
C TYR A 106 -1.66 -7.12 -2.43
N ASN A 107 -1.92 -6.19 -1.52
CA ASN A 107 -0.94 -5.60 -0.60
C ASN A 107 -0.67 -6.59 0.55
N ALA A 108 0.07 -7.67 0.26
CA ALA A 108 0.24 -8.78 1.19
C ALA A 108 1.11 -8.39 2.40
N GLN A 109 0.57 -8.48 3.61
CA GLN A 109 1.23 -8.00 4.82
C GLN A 109 2.23 -9.04 5.37
N PHE A 110 3.54 -8.79 5.25
CA PHE A 110 4.61 -9.65 5.78
C PHE A 110 5.14 -9.18 7.15
N TYR A 111 4.23 -8.84 8.05
CA TYR A 111 4.54 -8.33 9.38
C TYR A 111 3.48 -8.79 10.39
N CYS A 112 3.58 -8.36 11.65
CA CYS A 112 2.66 -8.73 12.73
C CYS A 112 2.48 -10.25 12.95
N GLY A 113 3.51 -11.04 12.64
CA GLY A 113 3.49 -12.50 12.76
C GLY A 113 2.85 -13.23 11.57
N TRP A 114 2.38 -12.50 10.56
CA TRP A 114 1.74 -13.06 9.37
C TRP A 114 2.68 -13.30 8.19
N GLY A 115 3.95 -12.94 8.35
CA GLY A 115 4.99 -13.15 7.37
C GLY A 115 6.31 -12.56 7.88
N ASP A 116 7.38 -12.86 7.14
CA ASP A 116 8.72 -12.32 7.40
C ASP A 116 9.42 -12.10 6.07
N VAL A 117 10.11 -10.96 5.96
CA VAL A 117 10.88 -10.54 4.78
C VAL A 117 12.33 -10.21 5.14
N ARG A 118 12.89 -10.86 6.18
CA ARG A 118 14.35 -10.83 6.41
C ARG A 118 15.12 -11.68 5.40
N SER A 119 14.40 -12.47 4.61
CA SER A 119 14.93 -13.20 3.46
C SER A 119 13.87 -13.25 2.34
N PRO A 120 14.29 -13.43 1.08
CA PRO A 120 13.35 -13.52 -0.04
C PRO A 120 12.50 -14.81 -0.02
N ALA A 121 12.89 -15.81 0.77
CA ALA A 121 12.32 -17.16 0.72
C ALA A 121 10.81 -17.22 1.01
N GLY A 122 10.32 -16.42 1.96
CA GLY A 122 8.90 -16.38 2.31
C GLY A 122 8.03 -15.89 1.16
N TYR A 123 8.44 -14.76 0.56
CA TYR A 123 7.78 -14.17 -0.60
C TYR A 123 7.88 -15.07 -1.83
N LEU A 124 9.08 -15.58 -2.15
CA LEU A 124 9.30 -16.46 -3.29
C LEU A 124 8.49 -17.75 -3.19
N ARG A 125 8.40 -18.37 -2.00
CA ARG A 125 7.56 -19.55 -1.80
C ARG A 125 6.08 -19.26 -2.09
N LEU A 126 5.60 -18.08 -1.72
CA LEU A 126 4.20 -17.68 -1.98
C LEU A 126 3.90 -17.57 -3.48
N VAL A 127 4.77 -16.90 -4.23
CA VAL A 127 4.52 -16.60 -5.66
C VAL A 127 5.00 -17.72 -6.60
N MET A 128 6.00 -18.50 -6.23
CA MET A 128 6.44 -19.65 -7.02
C MET A 128 5.60 -20.90 -6.71
N GLY A 129 5.16 -21.05 -5.46
CA GLY A 129 4.40 -22.19 -4.97
C GLY A 129 5.15 -23.53 -5.11
N ASP A 130 4.52 -24.60 -4.62
CA ASP A 130 5.04 -25.96 -4.82
C ASP A 130 4.71 -26.43 -6.26
N GLY A 131 5.76 -26.55 -7.08
CA GLY A 131 5.64 -27.00 -8.46
C GLY A 131 5.02 -25.99 -9.42
N GLY A 132 5.22 -24.68 -9.20
CA GLY A 132 4.82 -23.62 -10.13
C GLY A 132 3.34 -23.23 -10.05
N ARG A 133 2.65 -23.57 -8.95
CA ARG A 133 1.24 -23.24 -8.70
C ARG A 133 1.06 -22.12 -7.66
N GLY A 134 2.04 -21.23 -7.56
CA GLY A 134 1.97 -20.05 -6.69
C GLY A 134 1.10 -18.94 -7.26
N TRP A 135 0.99 -17.86 -6.49
CA TRP A 135 0.29 -16.65 -6.90
C TRP A 135 1.04 -15.93 -8.04
N ASP A 136 0.29 -15.27 -8.94
CA ASP A 136 0.91 -14.43 -9.97
C ASP A 136 1.79 -13.35 -9.30
N PRO A 137 3.12 -13.36 -9.51
CA PRO A 137 4.02 -12.42 -8.83
C PRO A 137 3.73 -10.96 -9.17
N ARG A 138 3.00 -10.68 -10.26
CA ARG A 138 2.56 -9.33 -10.65
C ARG A 138 1.41 -8.81 -9.79
N LYS A 139 0.67 -9.71 -9.15
CA LYS A 139 -0.50 -9.40 -8.31
C LYS A 139 -0.19 -9.45 -6.81
N VAL A 140 1.02 -9.81 -6.40
CA VAL A 140 1.41 -9.83 -4.99
C VAL A 140 2.40 -8.69 -4.76
N VAL A 141 2.01 -7.75 -3.91
CA VAL A 141 2.87 -6.65 -3.44
C VAL A 141 3.38 -7.03 -2.05
N MET A 142 4.68 -6.86 -1.83
CA MET A 142 5.31 -7.13 -0.54
C MET A 142 5.04 -5.96 0.42
N GLY A 143 4.08 -6.13 1.32
CA GLY A 143 3.79 -5.17 2.39
C GLY A 143 4.75 -5.33 3.57
N VAL A 144 5.39 -4.24 3.97
CA VAL A 144 6.35 -4.18 5.09
C VAL A 144 6.01 -3.01 6.01
N VAL A 145 6.36 -3.10 7.30
CA VAL A 145 6.33 -1.92 8.17
C VAL A 145 7.57 -1.06 7.94
N THR A 146 7.39 0.25 7.85
CA THR A 146 8.47 1.22 7.55
C THR A 146 9.19 1.72 8.80
N ASN A 147 8.63 1.46 9.98
CA ASN A 147 9.17 1.84 11.28
C ASN A 147 8.80 0.77 12.31
N GLN A 148 9.70 0.47 13.26
CA GLN A 148 9.44 -0.47 14.36
C GLN A 148 8.23 -0.11 15.23
N GLY A 149 7.85 1.18 15.28
CA GLY A 149 6.68 1.66 16.01
C GLY A 149 5.35 1.34 15.32
N ASN A 150 5.35 0.99 14.03
CA ASN A 150 4.13 0.78 13.25
C ASN A 150 3.59 -0.66 13.34
N GLY A 151 4.37 -1.58 13.91
CA GLY A 151 4.00 -2.98 14.07
C GLY A 151 5.20 -3.89 14.32
N SER A 152 4.94 -5.10 14.80
CA SER A 152 6.00 -6.09 14.97
C SER A 152 6.44 -6.66 13.61
N GLY A 153 7.67 -7.16 13.54
CA GLY A 153 8.23 -7.70 12.29
C GLY A 153 8.98 -6.69 11.42
N PHE A 154 9.32 -5.51 11.95
CA PHE A 154 10.18 -4.53 11.27
C PHE A 154 11.52 -5.14 10.83
N VAL A 155 11.92 -4.78 9.61
CA VAL A 155 13.16 -5.20 8.95
C VAL A 155 13.95 -3.94 8.58
N GLU A 156 15.17 -3.85 9.09
CA GLU A 156 16.09 -2.75 8.80
C GLU A 156 16.36 -2.62 7.29
N MET A 157 16.51 -1.38 6.82
CA MET A 157 16.61 -1.07 5.38
C MET A 157 17.71 -1.88 4.66
N GLY A 158 18.86 -2.13 5.30
CA GLY A 158 19.92 -2.95 4.72
C GLY A 158 19.50 -4.39 4.43
N VAL A 159 18.79 -5.02 5.38
CA VAL A 159 18.27 -6.39 5.23
C VAL A 159 17.11 -6.43 4.23
N LEU A 160 16.25 -5.41 4.25
CA LEU A 160 15.20 -5.26 3.26
C LEU A 160 15.80 -5.13 1.85
N ALA A 161 16.86 -4.34 1.68
CA ALA A 161 17.53 -4.18 0.39
C ALA A 161 18.09 -5.51 -0.14
N GLU A 162 18.76 -6.30 0.70
CA GLU A 162 19.23 -7.64 0.33
C GLU A 162 18.06 -8.55 -0.09
N THR A 163 16.94 -8.48 0.64
CA THR A 163 15.74 -9.25 0.30
C THR A 163 15.15 -8.83 -1.04
N LEU A 164 15.01 -7.53 -1.31
CA LEU A 164 14.47 -7.01 -2.57
C LEU A 164 15.36 -7.34 -3.77
N MET A 165 16.69 -7.27 -3.58
CA MET A 165 17.65 -7.73 -4.58
C MET A 165 17.49 -9.22 -4.86
N GLY A 166 17.37 -10.05 -3.81
CA GLY A 166 17.13 -11.49 -3.96
C GLY A 166 15.82 -11.81 -4.66
N VAL A 167 14.71 -11.15 -4.33
CA VAL A 167 13.44 -11.32 -5.06
C VAL A 167 13.59 -10.95 -6.53
N SER A 168 14.26 -9.83 -6.82
CA SER A 168 14.46 -9.35 -8.19
C SER A 168 15.43 -10.24 -9.00
N GLU A 169 16.39 -10.90 -8.35
CA GLU A 169 17.25 -11.89 -8.99
C GLU A 169 16.45 -13.11 -9.47
N TRP A 170 15.53 -13.60 -8.64
CA TRP A 170 14.72 -14.78 -8.95
C TRP A 170 13.56 -14.50 -9.91
N LEU A 171 12.92 -13.34 -9.79
CA LEU A 171 11.71 -13.01 -10.56
C LEU A 171 11.97 -12.06 -11.73
N GLY A 172 13.13 -11.42 -11.78
CA GLY A 172 13.41 -10.34 -12.72
C GLY A 172 12.59 -9.07 -12.42
N THR A 173 12.29 -8.30 -13.46
CA THR A 173 11.48 -7.09 -13.37
C THR A 173 9.99 -7.38 -13.53
N GLY A 174 9.13 -6.56 -12.91
CA GLY A 174 7.69 -6.59 -13.15
C GLY A 174 6.88 -7.44 -12.17
N TRP A 175 7.49 -7.95 -11.11
CA TRP A 175 6.74 -8.41 -9.93
C TRP A 175 6.07 -7.21 -9.22
N GLY A 176 5.09 -7.47 -8.36
CA GLY A 176 4.15 -6.46 -7.86
C GLY A 176 4.78 -5.28 -7.10
N GLY A 177 6.00 -5.43 -6.58
CA GLY A 177 6.72 -4.38 -5.87
C GLY A 177 6.44 -4.37 -4.37
N VAL A 178 6.61 -3.21 -3.74
CA VAL A 178 6.62 -3.06 -2.27
C VAL A 178 5.62 -2.01 -1.83
N MET A 179 4.90 -2.29 -0.74
CA MET A 179 4.08 -1.33 0.00
C MET A 179 4.69 -1.11 1.39
N GLY A 180 4.72 0.14 1.86
CA GLY A 180 5.23 0.49 3.18
C GLY A 180 4.14 1.02 4.11
N TRP A 181 3.95 0.36 5.25
CA TRP A 181 3.09 0.78 6.36
C TRP A 181 3.91 1.47 7.46
N GLU A 182 3.93 2.80 7.59
CA GLU A 182 3.29 3.83 6.77
C GLU A 182 4.26 5.01 6.54
N TYR A 183 3.80 6.09 5.91
CA TYR A 183 4.69 7.13 5.41
C TYR A 183 5.35 7.98 6.50
N PHE A 184 4.58 8.56 7.43
CA PHE A 184 4.98 9.78 8.17
C PHE A 184 6.24 9.65 9.04
N ASN A 185 6.62 8.43 9.43
CA ASN A 185 7.76 8.13 10.29
C ASN A 185 8.71 7.09 9.67
N ALA A 186 8.63 6.87 8.36
CA ALA A 186 9.36 5.83 7.66
C ALA A 186 10.88 5.97 7.85
N GLY A 187 11.53 4.90 8.32
CA GLY A 187 13.00 4.85 8.44
C GLY A 187 13.67 4.71 7.08
N PRO A 188 14.93 5.15 6.90
CA PRO A 188 15.82 5.63 7.94
C PRO A 188 15.64 7.11 8.30
N GLY A 189 15.00 7.92 7.45
CA GLY A 189 14.83 9.36 7.68
C GLY A 189 13.84 9.73 8.81
N GLY A 190 13.05 8.76 9.28
CA GLY A 190 12.11 8.95 10.38
C GLY A 190 11.07 10.03 10.07
N SER A 191 10.60 10.74 11.09
CA SER A 191 9.63 11.83 10.89
C SER A 191 10.23 13.10 10.26
N GLU A 192 11.56 13.21 10.18
CA GLU A 192 12.24 14.37 9.59
C GLU A 192 12.36 14.24 8.07
N SER A 193 12.72 13.04 7.59
CA SER A 193 12.92 12.74 6.17
C SER A 193 12.23 11.44 5.72
N PRO A 194 10.91 11.27 5.93
CA PRO A 194 10.22 9.99 5.66
C PRO A 194 10.27 9.54 4.19
N TRP A 195 10.47 10.48 3.25
CA TRP A 195 10.61 10.17 1.82
C TRP A 195 11.86 9.36 1.48
N GLU A 196 12.88 9.35 2.35
CA GLU A 196 14.12 8.59 2.12
C GLU A 196 13.85 7.08 1.99
N TRP A 197 12.86 6.54 2.72
CA TRP A 197 12.44 5.15 2.57
C TRP A 197 12.00 4.86 1.13
N ALA A 198 11.16 5.74 0.57
CA ALA A 198 10.62 5.58 -0.77
C ALA A 198 11.69 5.79 -1.85
N GLU A 199 12.63 6.71 -1.66
CA GLU A 199 13.77 6.89 -2.57
C GLU A 199 14.66 5.65 -2.63
N MET A 200 14.96 5.04 -1.48
CA MET A 200 15.79 3.82 -1.42
C MET A 200 15.08 2.62 -2.03
N VAL A 201 13.84 2.35 -1.62
CA VAL A 201 13.05 1.22 -2.15
C VAL A 201 12.79 1.40 -3.63
N GLY A 202 12.41 2.61 -4.07
CA GLY A 202 12.21 2.93 -5.49
C GLY A 202 13.47 2.69 -6.33
N GLY A 203 14.63 3.11 -5.81
CA GLY A 203 15.93 2.88 -6.45
C GLY A 203 16.27 1.39 -6.61
N LEU A 204 15.99 0.58 -5.59
CA LEU A 204 16.20 -0.88 -5.62
C LEU A 204 15.28 -1.60 -6.62
N LEU A 205 14.04 -1.13 -6.76
CA LEU A 205 13.07 -1.70 -7.70
C LEU A 205 13.30 -1.24 -9.16
N GLY A 206 14.34 -0.43 -9.42
CA GLY A 206 14.67 0.05 -10.75
C GLY A 206 13.81 1.23 -11.22
N SER A 207 13.18 1.96 -10.29
CA SER A 207 12.53 3.23 -10.59
C SER A 207 13.61 4.26 -10.95
N THR A 208 13.92 4.38 -12.23
CA THR A 208 14.71 5.52 -12.70
C THR A 208 13.83 6.76 -12.53
N ARG A 209 14.26 7.71 -11.69
CA ARG A 209 13.75 9.08 -11.76
C ARG A 209 13.89 9.48 -13.22
N GLU A 210 12.79 9.69 -13.94
CA GLU A 210 12.88 10.34 -15.24
C GLU A 210 13.65 11.63 -15.01
N LYS A 211 14.86 11.75 -15.57
CA LYS A 211 15.62 12.99 -15.59
C LYS A 211 14.86 13.95 -16.47
N GLY A 212 13.88 14.65 -15.91
CA GLY A 212 13.06 15.60 -16.63
C GLY A 212 11.82 16.00 -15.85
N ILE A 213 12.01 16.87 -14.85
CA ILE A 213 11.30 18.13 -14.62
C ILE A 213 11.86 18.74 -13.32
N GLY A 214 12.76 19.72 -13.50
CA GLY A 214 13.00 20.84 -12.58
C GLY A 214 13.23 20.57 -11.09
N GLY A 215 14.34 19.90 -10.74
CA GLY A 215 14.96 20.12 -9.43
C GLY A 215 15.80 21.39 -9.49
N VAL A 216 15.43 22.41 -8.71
CA VAL A 216 16.28 23.60 -8.50
C VAL A 216 17.48 23.14 -7.68
N ASP A 217 18.59 22.89 -8.36
CA ASP A 217 19.84 22.47 -7.76
C ASP A 217 20.45 23.67 -7.02
N GLY A 218 20.43 23.61 -5.68
CA GLY A 218 20.93 24.63 -4.76
C GLY A 218 22.45 24.70 -4.67
N SER A 219 23.16 24.57 -5.80
CA SER A 219 24.61 24.70 -5.85
C SER A 219 25.01 26.09 -6.37
N ALA A 220 25.22 27.01 -5.43
CA ALA A 220 25.79 28.32 -5.71
C ALA A 220 27.28 28.17 -6.11
N GLY A 221 27.54 28.00 -7.40
CA GLY A 221 28.84 28.24 -8.00
C GLY A 221 29.15 29.73 -8.00
N LYS A 222 30.25 30.11 -7.35
CA LYS A 222 30.80 31.48 -7.37
C LYS A 222 31.25 31.84 -8.79
N THR A 223 30.64 32.88 -9.35
CA THR A 223 31.25 33.66 -10.44
C THR A 223 30.90 35.13 -10.26
N GLU A 224 31.91 35.97 -10.03
CA GLU A 224 31.82 37.43 -10.04
C GLU A 224 31.51 37.93 -11.45
N VAL A 225 30.48 38.77 -11.61
CA VAL A 225 30.42 39.84 -12.64
C VAL A 225 29.51 40.98 -12.13
N GLU A 226 30.06 42.20 -12.11
CA GLU A 226 29.36 43.48 -11.89
C GLU A 226 28.45 43.86 -13.08
N GLY A 227 27.34 44.56 -12.82
CA GLY A 227 26.72 45.44 -13.84
C GLY A 227 25.20 45.48 -13.95
N ASN A 228 24.57 46.27 -13.08
CA ASN A 228 23.49 47.26 -13.33
C ASN A 228 22.16 46.92 -14.06
N THR A 229 21.11 47.53 -13.48
CA THR A 229 19.77 47.95 -13.98
C THR A 229 18.59 46.97 -14.09
N ASP A 230 17.62 47.22 -13.19
CA ASP A 230 16.16 47.37 -13.35
C ASP A 230 15.35 46.36 -14.18
N GLY A 231 14.47 45.66 -13.46
CA GLY A 231 13.33 44.91 -13.99
C GLY A 231 12.54 44.25 -12.87
N THR A 232 11.60 44.99 -12.28
CA THR A 232 10.61 44.49 -11.32
C THR A 232 9.70 43.44 -11.96
N VAL A 233 9.70 42.22 -11.43
CA VAL A 233 8.63 41.23 -11.64
C VAL A 233 8.26 40.65 -10.27
N ASP A 234 7.04 40.95 -9.83
CA ASP A 234 6.43 40.46 -8.60
C ASP A 234 6.23 38.95 -8.67
N GLY A 235 6.84 38.22 -7.74
CA GLY A 235 6.67 36.77 -7.56
C GLY A 235 6.42 36.47 -6.09
N ASN A 236 5.16 36.56 -5.67
CA ASN A 236 4.71 36.19 -4.34
C ASN A 236 4.72 34.66 -4.22
N GLY A 237 5.86 34.07 -3.87
CA GLY A 237 5.99 32.65 -3.57
C GLY A 237 5.51 32.38 -2.14
N GLU A 238 4.24 32.03 -1.97
CA GLU A 238 3.76 31.46 -0.71
C GLU A 238 4.51 30.17 -0.42
N ALA A 239 5.21 30.14 0.72
CA ALA A 239 5.79 28.92 1.26
C ALA A 239 4.64 27.96 1.63
N ALA A 240 4.65 26.77 1.04
CA ALA A 240 3.69 25.72 1.39
C ALA A 240 3.83 25.38 2.89
N GLU A 241 2.76 25.62 3.65
CA GLU A 241 2.73 25.42 5.08
C GLU A 241 2.69 23.92 5.41
N LYS A 242 3.55 23.49 6.34
CA LYS A 242 3.62 22.10 6.82
C LYS A 242 2.25 21.70 7.38
N PRO A 243 1.62 20.60 6.93
CA PRO A 243 0.37 20.13 7.52
C PRO A 243 0.56 19.89 9.02
N ALA A 244 -0.44 20.28 9.81
CA ALA A 244 -0.45 20.01 11.24
C ALA A 244 -0.39 18.50 11.50
N GLY A 245 0.32 18.11 12.56
CA GLY A 245 0.42 16.70 12.97
C GLY A 245 -0.95 16.11 13.23
N PHE A 246 -1.21 14.95 12.66
CA PHE A 246 -2.42 14.17 12.87
C PHE A 246 -2.16 13.16 14.00
N GLU A 247 -2.91 13.27 15.10
CA GLU A 247 -2.86 12.29 16.19
C GLU A 247 -3.84 11.15 15.91
N TYR A 248 -3.34 9.92 15.89
CA TYR A 248 -4.16 8.72 15.86
C TYR A 248 -4.56 8.33 17.28
N PHE A 249 -5.86 8.10 17.49
CA PHE A 249 -6.37 7.43 18.67
C PHE A 249 -6.14 5.92 18.52
N THR A 250 -5.03 5.42 19.04
CA THR A 250 -4.87 3.98 19.28
C THR A 250 -5.55 3.68 20.61
N ASP A 251 -6.71 3.01 20.59
CA ASP A 251 -7.32 2.53 21.82
C ASP A 251 -6.49 1.35 22.33
N SER A 252 -5.63 1.64 23.31
CA SER A 252 -4.80 0.64 23.99
C SER A 252 -5.67 -0.09 25.01
N SER A 253 -6.47 -1.04 24.54
CA SER A 253 -7.02 -2.09 25.39
C SER A 253 -7.05 -3.40 24.62
N ASP A 254 -5.97 -4.16 24.75
CA ASP A 254 -6.04 -5.54 25.23
C ASP A 254 -4.60 -6.04 25.45
N ALA A 255 -4.22 -6.09 26.73
CA ALA A 255 -3.05 -6.77 27.26
C ALA A 255 -3.46 -8.16 27.77
#